data_AF-K1T959-F1
#
_entry.id   AF-K1T959-F1
#
_cell.length_a   1.000
_cell.length_b   1.000
_cell.length_c   1.000
_cell.angle_alpha   90.00
_cell.angle_beta   90.00
_cell.angle_gamma   90.00
#
_symmetry.space_group_name_H-M   'P 1'
#
loop_
_entity.id
_entity.type
_entity.pdbx_description
1 polymer ?
#
loop_
_entity_poly.entity_id
_entity_poly.type
_entity_poly.pdbx_seq_one_letter_code
_entity_poly.pdbx_strand_id
1 'polypeptide(L)'
;MVIGLGIFIFSLYIAGSKYGNIVLGEQNEKPKYSFFAWGSMMFTCGLAADILFYSFSEWVLYATDPHLAEMGSIQDWAGVYPLFHWSFIPWGFYLVLAVAFGFMLHVRKRTVRSIQRLAVRFLESIPMAGQVALLIC
;
A
#
# COMPACT_ATOMS: atom_id res chain seq x y z
N MET A 1 7.28 0.86 -12.29
CA MET A 1 6.55 -0.29 -12.86
C MET A 1 7.08 -1.64 -12.42
N VAL A 2 8.30 -2.04 -12.77
CA VAL A 2 8.87 -3.37 -12.41
C VAL A 2 8.81 -3.67 -10.91
N ILE A 3 9.19 -2.70 -10.07
CA ILE A 3 9.17 -2.86 -8.61
C ILE A 3 7.73 -3.10 -8.09
N GLY A 4 6.76 -2.32 -8.59
CA GLY A 4 5.36 -2.46 -8.19
C GLY A 4 4.77 -3.81 -8.59
N LEU A 5 5.04 -4.25 -9.82
CA LEU A 5 4.62 -5.57 -10.28
C LEU A 5 5.28 -6.69 -9.46
N GLY A 6 6.58 -6.55 -9.16
CA GLY A 6 7.31 -7.50 -8.31
C GLY A 6 6.73 -7.61 -6.90
N ILE A 7 6.38 -6.48 -6.28
CA ILE A 7 5.72 -6.44 -4.97
C ILE A 7 4.31 -7.03 -5.03
N PHE A 8 3.55 -6.73 -6.07
CA PHE A 8 2.22 -7.32 -6.25
C PHE A 8 2.27 -8.85 -6.36
N ILE A 9 3.16 -9.38 -7.20
CA ILE A 9 3.39 -10.83 -7.33
C ILE A 9 3.86 -11.42 -5.99
N PHE A 10 4.74 -10.73 -5.28
CA PHE A 10 5.22 -11.16 -3.97
C PHE A 10 4.09 -11.22 -2.93
N SER A 11 3.18 -10.24 -2.92
CA SER A 11 1.99 -10.24 -2.05
C SER A 11 1.08 -11.41 -2.34
N LEU A 12 0.82 -11.70 -3.63
CA LEU A 12 0.05 -12.89 -4.04
C LEU A 12 0.75 -14.19 -3.62
N TYR A 13 2.07 -14.25 -3.78
CA TYR A 13 2.85 -15.40 -3.35
C TYR A 13 2.74 -15.61 -1.83
N ILE A 14 2.89 -14.57 -1.01
CA ILE A 14 2.71 -14.69 0.44
C ILE A 14 1.31 -15.20 0.77
N ALA A 15 0.28 -14.61 0.16
CA ALA A 15 -1.11 -14.98 0.40
C ALA A 15 -1.42 -16.45 0.05
N GLY A 16 -0.88 -16.95 -1.07
CA GLY A 16 -1.06 -18.34 -1.51
C GLY A 16 -0.08 -19.34 -0.89
N SER A 17 0.98 -18.87 -0.22
CA SER A 17 2.00 -19.73 0.39
C SER A 17 1.61 -20.24 1.77
N LYS A 18 2.43 -21.12 2.34
CA LYS A 18 2.34 -21.54 3.75
C LYS A 18 2.32 -20.38 4.76
N TYR A 19 2.86 -19.21 4.39
CA TYR A 19 2.89 -18.03 5.24
C TYR A 19 1.52 -17.34 5.33
N GLY A 20 0.66 -17.48 4.32
CA GLY A 20 -0.70 -16.95 4.32
C GLY A 20 -1.63 -17.63 5.34
N ASN A 21 -1.29 -18.85 5.75
CA ASN A 21 -2.04 -19.60 6.77
C ASN A 21 -1.68 -19.19 8.21
N ILE A 22 -0.73 -18.27 8.40
CA ILE A 22 -0.34 -17.81 9.73
C ILE A 22 -1.41 -16.84 10.24
N VAL A 23 -2.05 -17.19 11.35
CA VAL A 23 -2.99 -16.31 12.05
C VAL A 23 -2.22 -15.17 12.72
N LEU A 24 -2.61 -13.93 12.44
CA LEU A 24 -2.04 -12.72 13.07
C LEU A 24 -2.63 -12.52 14.47
N GLY A 25 -2.26 -13.40 15.39
CA GLY A 25 -2.79 -13.46 16.75
C GLY A 25 -2.29 -14.72 17.46
N GLU A 26 -3.05 -15.21 18.45
CA GLU A 26 -2.80 -16.52 19.04
C GLU A 26 -3.20 -17.66 18.09
N GLN A 27 -2.59 -18.83 18.27
CA GLN A 27 -2.92 -20.02 17.47
C GLN A 27 -4.37 -20.43 17.79
N ASN A 28 -5.26 -20.29 16.81
CA ASN A 28 -6.73 -20.47 16.90
C ASN A 28 -7.55 -19.26 17.39
N GLU A 29 -6.97 -18.06 17.43
CA GLU A 29 -7.74 -16.84 17.69
C GLU A 29 -8.73 -16.56 16.55
N LYS A 30 -9.98 -16.25 16.91
CA LYS A 30 -11.01 -15.86 15.93
C LYS A 30 -10.89 -14.37 15.59
N PRO A 31 -11.27 -13.94 14.37
CA PRO A 31 -11.30 -12.52 14.03
C PRO A 31 -12.13 -11.71 15.03
N LYS A 32 -11.56 -10.62 15.53
CA LYS A 32 -12.22 -9.71 16.50
C LYS A 32 -13.45 -9.01 15.91
N TYR A 33 -13.41 -8.73 14.62
CA TYR A 33 -14.48 -8.04 13.89
C TYR A 33 -15.14 -9.00 12.90
N SER A 34 -16.45 -8.87 12.71
CA SER A 34 -17.14 -9.58 11.65
C SER A 34 -16.61 -9.14 10.28
N PHE A 35 -16.76 -9.99 9.26
CA PHE A 35 -16.31 -9.68 7.91
C PHE A 35 -16.90 -8.36 7.38
N PHE A 36 -18.19 -8.11 7.68
CA PHE A 36 -18.86 -6.86 7.30
C PHE A 36 -18.25 -5.65 8.01
N ALA A 37 -18.08 -5.71 9.34
CA ALA A 37 -17.49 -4.61 10.09
C ALA A 37 -16.04 -4.34 9.66
N TRP A 38 -15.26 -5.39 9.39
CA TRP A 38 -13.92 -5.27 8.83
C TRP A 38 -13.91 -4.60 7.45
N GLY A 39 -14.80 -5.02 6.55
CA GLY A 39 -14.96 -4.39 5.24
C GLY A 39 -15.35 -2.92 5.33
N SER A 40 -16.26 -2.57 6.24
CA SER A 40 -16.63 -1.17 6.52
C SER A 40 -15.45 -0.34 7.02
N MET A 41 -14.62 -0.89 7.93
CA MET A 41 -13.41 -0.19 8.40
C MET A 41 -12.39 0.03 7.27
N MET A 42 -12.20 -0.95 6.38
CA MET A 42 -11.31 -0.80 5.23
C MET A 42 -11.83 0.28 4.27
N PHE A 43 -13.13 0.33 4.03
CA PHE A 43 -13.76 1.35 3.19
C PHE A 43 -13.61 2.75 3.80
N THR A 44 -13.92 2.92 5.09
CA THR A 44 -13.82 4.24 5.75
C THR A 44 -12.39 4.70 5.97
N CYS A 45 -11.44 3.80 6.19
CA CYS A 45 -10.01 4.12 6.23
C CYS A 45 -9.47 4.53 4.85
N GLY A 46 -10.03 3.93 3.78
CA GLY A 46 -9.63 4.19 2.39
C GLY A 46 -10.26 5.44 1.78
N LEU A 47 -11.39 5.92 2.29
CA LEU A 47 -12.00 7.20 1.88
C LEU A 47 -11.17 8.38 2.41
N ALA A 48 -10.04 8.64 1.76
CA ALA A 48 -9.21 9.79 2.04
C ALA A 48 -9.53 10.96 1.09
N ALA A 49 -9.05 12.15 1.46
CA ALA A 49 -9.24 13.39 0.70
C ALA A 49 -8.57 13.34 -0.69
N ASP A 50 -7.57 12.49 -0.85
CA ASP A 50 -6.88 12.19 -2.10
C ASP A 50 -7.81 11.53 -3.13
N ILE A 51 -8.66 10.56 -2.74
CA ILE A 51 -9.61 9.95 -3.66
C ILE A 51 -10.57 11.00 -4.20
N LEU A 52 -11.11 11.89 -3.35
CA LEU A 52 -11.98 12.97 -3.81
C LEU A 52 -11.25 13.94 -4.73
N PHE A 53 -10.02 14.32 -4.39
CA PHE A 53 -9.22 15.24 -5.20
C PHE A 53 -8.88 14.65 -6.58
N TYR A 54 -8.34 13.44 -6.62
CA TYR A 54 -7.91 12.78 -7.86
C TYR A 54 -9.09 12.27 -8.68
N SER A 55 -10.22 11.90 -8.08
CA SER A 55 -11.44 11.51 -8.81
C SER A 55 -11.92 12.60 -9.78
N PHE A 56 -11.69 13.88 -9.47
CA PHE A 56 -12.00 15.00 -10.37
C PHE A 56 -10.78 15.44 -11.18
N SER A 57 -9.60 15.50 -10.57
CA SER A 57 -8.43 16.13 -11.18
C SER A 57 -7.70 15.23 -12.17
N GLU A 58 -7.66 13.91 -11.94
CA GLU A 58 -6.86 12.96 -12.71
C GLU A 58 -7.28 12.90 -14.17
N TRP A 59 -8.58 12.95 -14.45
CA TRP A 59 -9.12 12.97 -15.81
C TRP A 59 -8.70 14.22 -16.59
N VAL A 60 -8.72 15.38 -15.92
CA VAL A 60 -8.30 16.64 -16.54
C VAL A 60 -6.81 16.60 -16.84
N LEU A 61 -6.01 16.10 -15.91
CA LEU A 61 -4.56 15.94 -16.10
C LEU A 61 -4.26 15.07 -17.33
N TYR A 62 -4.91 13.91 -17.46
CA TYR A 62 -4.72 13.02 -18.61
C TYR A 62 -5.22 13.62 -19.93
N ALA A 63 -6.34 14.35 -19.90
CA ALA A 63 -6.87 14.99 -21.09
C ALA A 63 -5.97 16.10 -21.64
N THR A 64 -5.15 16.72 -20.78
CA THR A 64 -4.23 17.79 -21.17
C THR A 64 -2.80 17.32 -21.46
N ASP A 65 -2.50 16.03 -21.26
CA ASP A 65 -1.17 15.48 -21.48
C ASP A 65 -0.93 15.18 -22.98
N PRO A 66 0.03 15.88 -23.63
CA PRO A 66 0.33 15.67 -25.05
C PRO A 66 0.78 14.24 -25.37
N HIS A 67 1.45 13.55 -24.44
CA HIS A 67 1.93 12.19 -24.65
C HIS A 67 0.78 11.18 -24.67
N LEU A 68 -0.26 11.42 -23.87
CA LEU A 68 -1.49 10.63 -23.89
C LEU A 68 -2.33 10.90 -25.14
N ALA A 69 -2.35 12.14 -25.63
CA ALA A 69 -3.04 12.50 -26.86
C ALA A 69 -2.46 11.79 -28.10
N GLU A 70 -1.16 11.46 -28.10
CA GLU A 70 -0.51 10.69 -29.16
C GLU A 70 -0.86 9.19 -29.13
N MET A 71 -1.32 8.67 -27.98
CA MET A 71 -1.60 7.23 -27.80
C MET A 71 -3.01 6.81 -28.18
N GLY A 72 -3.94 7.75 -28.43
CA GLY A 72 -5.31 7.43 -28.81
C GLY A 72 -6.30 8.54 -28.45
N SER A 73 -7.58 8.25 -28.67
CA SER A 73 -8.64 9.19 -28.31
C SER A 73 -8.84 9.23 -26.79
N ILE A 74 -9.46 10.31 -26.30
CA ILE A 74 -9.77 10.49 -24.88
C ILE A 74 -10.52 9.29 -24.31
N GLN A 75 -11.42 8.74 -25.10
CA GLN A 75 -12.28 7.64 -24.73
C GLN A 75 -11.49 6.34 -24.49
N ASP A 76 -10.32 6.18 -25.12
CA ASP A 76 -9.53 4.95 -25.06
C ASP A 76 -8.76 4.82 -23.75
N TRP A 77 -8.15 5.91 -23.28
CA TRP A 77 -7.32 5.89 -22.06
C TRP A 77 -8.06 6.37 -20.81
N ALA A 78 -9.20 7.07 -20.94
CA ALA A 78 -9.83 7.77 -19.82
C ALA A 78 -10.21 6.80 -18.72
N GLY A 79 -10.84 5.67 -19.08
CA GLY A 79 -11.16 4.64 -18.09
C GLY A 79 -9.94 3.84 -17.62
N VAL A 80 -8.92 3.68 -18.46
CA VAL A 80 -7.84 2.71 -18.24
C VAL A 80 -6.79 3.24 -17.26
N TYR A 81 -6.34 4.49 -17.42
CA TYR A 81 -5.26 5.04 -16.60
C TYR A 81 -5.63 5.27 -15.12
N PRO A 82 -6.80 5.82 -14.79
CA PRO A 82 -7.26 5.90 -13.40
C PRO A 82 -7.39 4.50 -12.79
N LEU A 83 -8.04 3.57 -13.51
CA LEU A 83 -8.18 2.19 -13.03
C LEU A 83 -6.82 1.55 -12.79
N PHE A 84 -5.83 1.82 -13.63
CA PHE A 84 -4.47 1.34 -13.45
C PHE A 84 -3.78 1.94 -12.21
N HIS A 85 -3.88 3.24 -11.98
CA HIS A 85 -3.27 3.91 -10.82
C HIS A 85 -3.95 3.55 -9.49
N TRP A 86 -5.25 3.28 -9.51
CA TRP A 86 -6.01 2.86 -8.33
C TRP A 86 -6.25 1.33 -8.30
N SER A 87 -5.51 0.59 -9.13
CA SER A 87 -5.57 -0.88 -9.25
C SER A 87 -4.86 -1.61 -8.12
N PHE A 88 -4.92 -2.94 -8.17
CA PHE A 88 -4.27 -3.86 -7.23
C PHE A 88 -2.76 -3.68 -7.03
N ILE A 89 -2.03 -3.10 -7.98
CA ILE A 89 -0.57 -2.95 -7.87
C ILE A 89 -0.19 -2.04 -6.69
N PRO A 90 -0.69 -0.78 -6.59
CA PRO A 90 -0.48 0.07 -5.42
C PRO A 90 -0.97 -0.55 -4.11
N TRP A 91 -2.13 -1.21 -4.11
CA TRP A 91 -2.64 -1.92 -2.92
C TRP A 91 -1.67 -3.02 -2.44
N GLY A 92 -0.93 -3.64 -3.36
CA GLY A 92 0.11 -4.62 -3.05
C GLY A 92 1.16 -4.11 -2.07
N PHE A 93 1.54 -2.82 -2.15
CA PHE A 93 2.49 -2.22 -1.21
C PHE A 93 1.93 -2.14 0.21
N TYR A 94 0.66 -1.73 0.33
CA TYR A 94 -0.02 -1.67 1.63
C TYR A 94 -0.15 -3.06 2.25
N LEU A 95 -0.42 -4.10 1.45
CA LEU A 95 -0.53 -5.47 1.94
C LEU A 95 0.77 -5.98 2.57
N VAL A 96 1.92 -5.81 1.89
CA VAL A 96 3.22 -6.26 2.44
C VAL A 96 3.50 -5.57 3.77
N LEU A 97 3.27 -4.26 3.83
CA LEU A 97 3.53 -3.46 5.02
C LEU A 97 2.57 -3.83 6.17
N ALA A 98 1.28 -3.99 5.86
CA ALA A 98 0.26 -4.38 6.83
C ALA A 98 0.55 -5.77 7.42
N VAL A 99 0.97 -6.75 6.62
CA VAL A 99 1.35 -8.08 7.11
C VAL A 99 2.61 -8.00 7.95
N ALA A 100 3.61 -7.21 7.55
CA ALA A 100 4.84 -7.04 8.33
C ALA A 100 4.57 -6.44 9.72
N PHE A 101 3.79 -5.36 9.79
CA PHE A 101 3.39 -4.75 11.07
C PHE A 101 2.47 -5.65 11.87
N GLY A 102 1.47 -6.26 11.23
CA GLY A 102 0.54 -7.19 11.87
C GLY A 102 1.27 -8.37 12.51
N PHE A 103 2.24 -8.94 11.80
CA PHE A 103 3.08 -10.02 12.33
C PHE A 103 3.95 -9.55 13.52
N MET A 104 4.58 -8.38 13.42
CA MET A 104 5.41 -7.86 14.52
C MET A 104 4.59 -7.56 15.78
N LEU A 105 3.41 -6.97 15.62
CA LEU A 105 2.54 -6.56 16.72
C LEU A 105 1.81 -7.75 17.35
N HIS A 106 1.21 -8.62 16.53
CA HIS A 106 0.30 -9.65 17.01
C HIS A 106 0.97 -11.02 17.24
N VAL A 107 1.98 -11.38 16.45
CA VAL A 107 2.69 -12.67 16.58
C VAL A 107 3.96 -12.52 17.40
N ARG A 108 4.81 -11.52 17.09
CA ARG A 108 6.05 -11.27 17.84
C ARG A 108 5.86 -10.43 19.10
N LYS A 109 4.64 -9.95 19.37
CA LYS A 109 4.26 -9.13 20.53
C LYS A 109 5.19 -7.91 20.75
N ARG A 110 5.71 -7.33 19.66
CA ARG A 110 6.51 -6.11 19.74
C ARG A 110 5.58 -4.93 19.98
N THR A 111 6.04 -3.97 20.78
CA THR A 111 5.31 -2.72 20.96
C THR A 111 5.60 -1.78 19.79
N VAL A 112 4.67 -0.87 19.47
CA VAL A 112 4.86 0.16 18.42
C VAL A 112 6.16 0.94 18.65
N ARG A 113 6.45 1.31 19.91
CA ARG A 113 7.70 1.97 20.32
C ARG A 113 8.96 1.16 20.03
N SER A 114 8.89 -0.17 20.08
CA SER A 114 10.02 -1.04 19.74
C SER A 114 10.24 -1.08 18.23
N ILE A 115 9.17 -1.09 17.44
CA ILE A 115 9.25 -1.11 15.98
C ILE A 115 9.81 0.23 15.47
N GLN A 116 9.31 1.35 16.03
CA GLN A 116 9.84 2.68 15.74
C GLN A 116 11.34 2.79 16.06
N ARG A 117 11.78 2.30 17.22
CA ARG A 117 13.21 2.29 17.57
C ARG A 117 14.05 1.46 16.62
N LEU A 118 13.52 0.34 16.12
CA LEU A 118 14.23 -0.48 15.13
C LEU A 118 14.37 0.25 13.79
N ALA A 119 13.30 0.91 13.34
CA ALA A 119 13.31 1.71 12.13
C ALA A 119 14.30 2.88 12.21
N VAL A 120 14.31 3.61 13.34
CA VAL A 120 15.27 4.71 13.57
C VAL A 120 16.71 4.19 13.57
N ARG A 121 17.00 3.11 14.29
CA ARG A 121 18.35 2.50 14.29
C ARG A 121 18.80 2.05 12.91
N PHE A 122 17.89 1.50 12.11
CA PHE A 122 18.18 1.12 10.74
C PHE A 122 18.49 2.33 9.87
N LEU A 123 17.71 3.40 9.99
CA LEU A 123 17.99 4.66 9.28
C LEU A 123 19.34 5.26 9.70
N GLU A 124 19.65 5.28 11.00
CA GLU A 124 20.94 5.75 11.53
C GLU A 124 22.14 4.92 11.01
N SER A 125 21.93 3.64 10.70
CA SER A 125 22.98 2.78 10.13
C SER A 125 23.27 3.02 8.65
N ILE A 126 22.40 3.77 7.95
CA ILE A 126 22.60 4.10 6.54
C ILE A 126 23.56 5.30 6.45
N PRO A 127 24.71 5.19 5.77
CA PRO A 127 25.70 6.27 5.68
C PRO A 127 25.18 7.57 5.03
N MET A 128 24.02 7.53 4.36
CA MET A 128 23.34 8.70 3.76
C MET A 128 22.24 9.34 4.62
N ALA A 129 22.04 8.91 5.87
CA ALA A 129 20.96 9.43 6.73
C ALA A 129 21.00 10.96 6.91
N GLY A 130 22.21 11.55 6.92
CA GLY A 130 22.38 13.01 6.99
C GLY A 130 21.97 13.76 5.71
N GLN A 131 21.99 13.11 4.54
CA GLN A 131 21.62 13.74 3.26
C GLN A 131 20.12 13.74 3.02
N VAL A 132 19.40 12.72 3.50
CA VAL A 132 17.94 12.63 3.34
C VAL A 132 17.20 13.67 4.22
N ALA A 133 17.74 13.98 5.41
CA ALA A 133 17.19 15.03 6.27
C ALA A 133 17.25 16.43 5.63
N LEU A 134 18.22 16.68 4.75
CA LEU A 134 18.43 17.96 4.06
C LEU A 134 17.56 18.13 2.80
N LEU A 135 16.98 17.03 2.29
CA LEU A 135 16.10 17.02 1.11
C LEU A 135 14.61 17.11 1.45
N ILE A 136 14.26 16.98 2.73
CA ILE A 136 12.86 16.99 3.23
C ILE A 136 12.57 18.26 4.07
N CYS A 137 13.60 19.06 4.36
CA CYS A 137 13.48 20.42 4.90
C CYS A 137 13.60 21.46 3.78
#